data_AF-A0A2H9ZQS1-F1
#
_entry.id   AF-A0A2H9ZQS1-F1
#
_cell.length_a   1.000
_cell.length_b   1.000
_cell.length_c   1.000
_cell.angle_alpha   90.00
_cell.angle_beta   90.00
_cell.angle_gamma   90.00
#
_symmetry.space_group_name_H-M   'P 1'
#
loop_
_entity.id
_entity.type
_entity.pdbx_description
1 polymer ?
#
loop_
_entity_poly.entity_id
_entity_poly.type
_entity_poly.pdbx_seq_one_letter_code
_entity_poly.pdbx_strand_id
1 'polypeptide(L)'
;MFKNTYEAITKGNTMWNSLSIPASTLYSWDPNSTYIHEPPYFKDMTLVPPGPHGVKDAYCLLNFGDSITTDHISPAGSIHKDSPAAKYLLERGVDPKDFNSYGSRRGNDEVMVRGRFANIRIINKLLKGEVGPKTIHIPSGEKLYAYDAAMGVKAVIAKSFERIHRSNLVGMGMIPLCFKPGEDTDSLCLTGCEQYTINLPSNIREICPGQDVIVSTNTGKSLLHHSF
;
A
#
# COMPACT_ATOMS: atom_id res chain seq x y z
N MET A 1 -30.12 -33.60 -2.91
CA MET A 1 -29.24 -32.63 -3.60
C MET A 1 -28.29 -31.95 -2.60
N PHE A 2 -28.77 -31.08 -1.70
CA PHE A 2 -27.90 -30.37 -0.73
C PHE A 2 -27.03 -31.30 0.15
N LYS A 3 -27.60 -32.35 0.77
CA LYS A 3 -26.83 -33.29 1.60
C LYS A 3 -25.63 -33.88 0.85
N ASN A 4 -25.87 -34.40 -0.35
CA ASN A 4 -24.83 -35.00 -1.19
C ASN A 4 -23.77 -33.97 -1.62
N THR A 5 -24.16 -32.72 -1.91
CA THR A 5 -23.21 -31.65 -2.26
C THR A 5 -22.30 -31.31 -1.08
N TYR A 6 -22.85 -31.16 0.13
CA TYR A 6 -22.05 -30.86 1.33
C TYR A 6 -21.15 -32.04 1.76
N GLU A 7 -21.60 -33.28 1.58
CA GLU A 7 -20.77 -34.47 1.80
C GLU A 7 -19.60 -34.60 0.82
N ALA A 8 -19.73 -34.05 -0.39
CA ALA A 8 -18.68 -34.09 -1.41
C ALA A 8 -17.62 -32.99 -1.22
N ILE A 9 -18.02 -31.82 -0.71
CA ILE A 9 -17.11 -30.67 -0.52
C ILE A 9 -15.94 -31.01 0.42
N THR A 10 -16.19 -31.78 1.48
CA THR A 10 -15.16 -32.13 2.46
C THR A 10 -14.21 -33.23 2.00
N LYS A 11 -14.58 -33.99 0.94
CA LYS A 11 -13.76 -35.09 0.42
C LYS A 11 -12.64 -34.63 -0.52
N GLY A 12 -12.72 -33.39 -1.02
CA GLY A 12 -11.81 -32.88 -2.03
C GLY A 12 -11.88 -33.68 -3.34
N ASN A 13 -10.97 -33.38 -4.26
CA ASN A 13 -10.75 -34.18 -5.47
C ASN A 13 -9.40 -34.91 -5.39
N THR A 14 -9.14 -35.82 -6.31
CA THR A 14 -7.90 -36.63 -6.32
C THR A 14 -6.64 -35.77 -6.34
N MET A 15 -6.64 -34.67 -7.11
CA MET A 15 -5.49 -33.76 -7.16
C MET A 15 -5.23 -33.10 -5.80
N TRP A 16 -6.28 -32.57 -5.17
CA TRP A 16 -6.20 -31.95 -3.83
C TRP A 16 -5.67 -32.93 -2.79
N ASN A 17 -6.21 -34.16 -2.77
CA ASN A 17 -5.83 -35.18 -1.80
C ASN A 17 -4.41 -35.74 -2.03
N SER A 18 -3.86 -35.56 -3.23
CA SER A 18 -2.50 -35.99 -3.58
C SER A 18 -1.40 -34.99 -3.20
N LEU A 19 -1.77 -33.78 -2.76
CA LEU A 19 -0.80 -32.77 -2.34
C LEU A 19 -0.07 -33.23 -1.07
N SER A 20 1.26 -33.22 -1.12
CA SER A 20 2.10 -33.48 0.06
C SER A 20 2.13 -32.25 0.95
N ILE A 21 1.89 -32.44 2.25
CA ILE A 21 1.97 -31.38 3.26
C ILE A 21 3.01 -31.75 4.31
N PRO A 22 3.87 -30.81 4.75
CA PRO A 22 4.77 -31.05 5.87
C PRO A 22 3.96 -31.23 7.16
N ALA A 23 4.39 -32.14 8.05
CA ALA A 23 3.77 -32.32 9.38
C ALA A 23 4.18 -31.25 10.42
N SER A 24 4.86 -30.19 9.98
CA SER A 24 5.38 -29.12 10.86
C SER A 24 4.28 -28.13 11.24
N THR A 25 4.38 -27.59 12.46
CA THR A 25 3.55 -26.47 12.93
C THR A 25 4.04 -25.11 12.42
N LEU A 26 5.33 -24.99 12.11
CA LEU A 26 5.93 -23.80 11.52
C LEU A 26 6.08 -23.99 10.00
N TYR A 27 5.69 -22.98 9.24
CA TYR A 27 5.85 -22.97 7.78
C TYR A 27 7.34 -22.89 7.43
N SER A 28 7.79 -23.81 6.58
CA SER A 28 9.17 -23.80 6.05
C SER A 28 9.23 -22.90 4.83
N TRP A 29 9.65 -21.65 5.02
CA TRP A 29 9.79 -20.70 3.94
C TRP A 29 10.83 -21.17 2.92
N ASP A 30 10.43 -21.25 1.65
CA ASP A 30 11.35 -21.51 0.53
C ASP A 30 11.88 -20.16 -0.01
N PRO A 31 13.18 -19.85 0.12
CA PRO A 31 13.73 -18.59 -0.38
C PRO A 31 13.67 -18.46 -1.91
N ASN A 32 13.50 -19.55 -2.65
CA ASN A 32 13.37 -19.54 -4.11
C ASN A 32 11.92 -19.38 -4.58
N SER A 33 10.96 -19.46 -3.67
CA SER A 33 9.54 -19.35 -4.02
C SER A 33 9.21 -17.94 -4.51
N THR A 34 8.55 -17.88 -5.66
CA THR A 34 7.99 -16.64 -6.22
C THR A 34 6.50 -16.46 -5.91
N TYR A 35 5.92 -17.34 -5.09
CA TYR A 35 4.48 -17.33 -4.73
C TYR A 35 4.23 -17.04 -3.26
N ILE A 36 5.03 -17.66 -2.38
CA ILE A 36 4.98 -17.51 -0.93
C ILE A 36 6.33 -16.97 -0.47
N HIS A 37 6.34 -15.84 0.22
CA HIS A 37 7.54 -15.20 0.80
C HIS A 37 7.24 -14.77 2.23
N GLU A 38 8.25 -14.79 3.11
CA GLU A 38 8.10 -14.35 4.50
C GLU A 38 8.00 -12.82 4.56
N PRO A 39 6.84 -12.25 4.91
CA PRO A 39 6.69 -10.81 4.85
C PRO A 39 7.41 -10.11 6.01
N PRO A 40 7.94 -8.90 5.81
CA PRO A 40 8.79 -8.21 6.79
C PRO A 40 8.01 -7.54 7.94
N TYR A 41 6.69 -7.71 8.03
CA TYR A 41 5.83 -6.91 8.93
C TYR A 41 6.21 -6.99 10.41
N PHE A 42 6.67 -8.16 10.86
CA PHE A 42 7.02 -8.42 12.26
C PHE A 42 8.53 -8.43 12.48
N LYS A 43 9.31 -8.08 11.46
CA LYS A 43 10.76 -7.93 11.60
C LYS A 43 11.03 -6.81 12.60
N ASP A 44 11.94 -7.07 13.53
CA ASP A 44 12.32 -6.14 14.60
C ASP A 44 11.17 -5.76 15.57
N MET A 45 10.06 -6.52 15.59
CA MET A 45 8.95 -6.27 16.51
C MET A 45 9.38 -6.51 17.96
N THR A 46 9.13 -5.50 18.81
CA THR A 46 9.43 -5.54 20.24
C THR A 46 8.17 -5.84 21.06
N LEU A 47 8.34 -6.44 22.25
CA LEU A 47 7.24 -6.70 23.19
C LEU A 47 6.57 -5.40 23.67
N VAL A 48 7.36 -4.34 23.83
CA VAL A 48 6.87 -3.00 24.18
C VAL A 48 6.85 -2.17 22.89
N PRO A 49 5.67 -1.74 22.40
CA PRO A 49 5.60 -0.91 21.22
C PRO A 49 6.32 0.43 21.44
N PRO A 50 6.97 1.01 20.42
CA PRO A 50 7.72 2.27 20.53
C PRO A 50 6.83 3.50 20.79
N GLY A 51 5.50 3.33 20.83
CA GLY A 51 4.53 4.40 20.99
C GLY A 51 4.23 5.13 19.68
N PRO A 52 3.30 6.10 19.72
CA PRO A 52 3.01 6.95 18.57
C PRO A 52 4.20 7.85 18.25
N HIS A 53 4.47 8.03 16.96
CA HIS A 53 5.47 8.96 16.47
C HIS A 53 4.90 9.75 15.30
N GLY A 54 5.21 11.04 15.26
CA GLY A 54 4.87 11.89 14.13
C GLY A 54 5.63 11.50 12.86
N VAL A 55 5.26 12.14 11.76
CA VAL A 55 5.99 12.07 10.49
C VAL A 55 6.71 13.40 10.30
N LYS A 56 7.98 13.38 9.92
CA LYS A 56 8.78 14.59 9.75
C LYS A 56 9.32 14.68 8.33
N ASP A 57 9.20 15.87 7.74
CA ASP A 57 9.77 16.25 6.44
C ASP A 57 9.49 15.25 5.31
N ALA A 58 8.29 14.65 5.30
CA ALA A 58 7.90 13.62 4.33
C ALA A 58 7.53 14.23 2.97
N TYR A 59 7.92 13.55 1.91
CA TYR A 59 7.54 13.91 0.54
C TYR A 59 6.19 13.28 0.14
N CYS A 60 5.44 13.98 -0.70
CA CYS A 60 4.27 13.39 -1.36
C CYS A 60 4.72 12.39 -2.43
N LEU A 61 4.40 11.10 -2.25
CA LEU A 61 4.71 10.09 -3.26
C LEU A 61 3.78 10.21 -4.48
N LEU A 62 2.50 10.48 -4.26
CA LEU A 62 1.45 10.49 -5.28
C LEU A 62 0.39 11.52 -4.91
N ASN A 63 -0.03 12.33 -5.88
CA ASN A 63 -1.13 13.28 -5.72
C ASN A 63 -2.25 12.89 -6.70
N PHE A 64 -3.44 12.60 -6.20
CA PHE A 64 -4.53 12.05 -6.99
C PHE A 64 -5.73 13.00 -7.10
N GLY A 65 -6.63 12.67 -8.03
CA GLY A 65 -8.00 13.18 -8.01
C GLY A 65 -8.91 12.34 -7.12
N ASP A 66 -10.22 12.50 -7.33
CA ASP A 66 -11.24 11.78 -6.57
C ASP A 66 -11.43 10.34 -7.09
N SER A 67 -12.15 9.52 -6.32
CA SER A 67 -12.60 8.17 -6.71
C SER A 67 -11.48 7.17 -7.04
N ILE A 68 -10.35 7.25 -6.33
CA ILE A 68 -9.29 6.24 -6.41
C ILE A 68 -9.75 4.92 -5.79
N THR A 69 -10.05 3.95 -6.64
CA THR A 69 -10.46 2.60 -6.22
C THR A 69 -9.29 1.76 -5.72
N THR A 70 -9.59 0.70 -4.96
CA THR A 70 -8.58 -0.26 -4.50
C THR A 70 -7.88 -1.00 -5.64
N ASP A 71 -8.47 -1.09 -6.84
CA ASP A 71 -7.83 -1.66 -8.02
C ASP A 71 -6.76 -0.73 -8.62
N HIS A 72 -6.91 0.60 -8.45
CA HIS A 72 -5.83 1.54 -8.76
C HIS A 72 -4.67 1.41 -7.77
N ILE A 73 -4.98 1.20 -6.48
CA ILE A 73 -3.98 1.08 -5.40
C ILE A 73 -3.25 -0.27 -5.47
N SER A 74 -3.98 -1.36 -5.69
CA SER A 74 -3.47 -2.74 -5.70
C SER A 74 -4.19 -3.52 -6.81
N PRO A 75 -3.73 -3.42 -8.07
CA PRO A 75 -4.31 -4.15 -9.18
C PRO A 75 -4.24 -5.66 -8.95
N ALA A 76 -5.26 -6.39 -9.41
CA ALA A 76 -5.31 -7.85 -9.28
C ALA A 76 -5.04 -8.60 -10.61
N GLY A 77 -5.06 -7.89 -11.74
CA GLY A 77 -4.92 -8.46 -13.08
C GLY A 77 -3.49 -8.83 -13.48
N SER A 78 -3.25 -8.93 -14.79
CA SER A 78 -1.97 -9.33 -15.36
C SER A 78 -0.83 -8.37 -15.01
N ILE A 79 0.38 -8.92 -14.85
CA ILE A 79 1.60 -8.16 -14.58
C ILE A 79 2.15 -7.64 -15.92
N HIS A 80 2.29 -6.32 -16.06
CA HIS A 80 2.82 -5.71 -17.27
C HIS A 80 4.33 -5.99 -17.43
N LYS A 81 4.77 -6.35 -18.64
CA LYS A 81 6.16 -6.78 -18.93
C LYS A 81 7.25 -5.79 -18.52
N ASP A 82 6.96 -4.49 -18.59
CA ASP A 82 7.92 -3.43 -18.27
C ASP A 82 7.83 -2.95 -16.80
N SER A 83 6.97 -3.57 -15.99
CA SER A 83 6.75 -3.19 -14.60
C SER A 83 7.90 -3.64 -13.68
N PRO A 84 8.08 -2.99 -12.52
CA PRO A 84 9.04 -3.45 -11.51
C PRO A 84 8.80 -4.91 -11.08
N ALA A 85 7.54 -5.35 -10.97
CA ALA A 85 7.21 -6.73 -10.62
C ALA A 85 7.67 -7.73 -11.70
N ALA A 86 7.52 -7.39 -12.98
CA ALA A 86 8.01 -8.21 -14.08
C ALA A 86 9.54 -8.34 -14.06
N LYS A 87 10.26 -7.24 -13.85
CA LYS A 87 11.74 -7.26 -13.74
C LYS A 87 12.20 -8.21 -12.63
N TYR A 88 11.59 -8.09 -11.45
CA TYR A 88 11.87 -8.97 -10.32
C TYR A 88 11.58 -10.45 -10.61
N LEU A 89 10.48 -10.77 -11.30
CA LEU A 89 10.15 -12.15 -11.67
C LEU A 89 11.14 -12.71 -12.69
N LEU A 90 11.58 -11.91 -13.67
CA LEU A 90 12.59 -12.29 -14.65
C LEU A 90 13.95 -12.56 -13.99
N GLU A 91 14.36 -11.70 -13.04
CA GLU A 91 15.59 -11.87 -12.27
C GLU A 91 15.59 -13.17 -11.45
N ARG A 92 14.40 -13.68 -11.09
CA ARG A 92 14.22 -15.00 -10.44
C ARG A 92 13.95 -16.15 -11.40
N GLY A 93 14.17 -15.94 -12.71
CA GLY A 93 14.06 -16.99 -13.73
C GLY A 93 12.63 -17.39 -14.08
N VAL A 94 11.62 -16.56 -13.79
CA VAL A 94 10.23 -16.81 -14.19
C VAL A 94 10.02 -16.32 -15.61
N ASP A 95 9.57 -17.21 -16.50
CA ASP A 95 9.21 -16.84 -17.87
C ASP A 95 8.01 -15.88 -17.91
N PRO A 96 7.93 -14.94 -18.87
CA PRO A 96 6.80 -14.00 -18.99
C PRO A 96 5.42 -14.66 -19.08
N LYS A 97 5.31 -15.83 -19.70
CA LYS A 97 4.05 -16.61 -19.79
C LYS A 97 3.57 -17.11 -18.41
N ASP A 98 4.50 -17.23 -17.45
CA ASP A 98 4.28 -17.78 -16.12
C ASP A 98 4.23 -16.68 -15.03
N PHE A 99 4.26 -15.41 -15.41
CA PHE A 99 4.04 -14.29 -14.47
C PHE A 99 2.72 -14.42 -13.72
N ASN A 100 1.69 -14.96 -14.40
CA ASN A 100 0.34 -15.07 -13.87
C ASN A 100 -0.22 -13.66 -13.55
N SER A 101 -1.09 -13.54 -12.55
CA SER A 101 -1.71 -12.27 -12.14
C SER A 101 -1.16 -11.76 -10.81
N TYR A 102 -1.28 -10.47 -10.53
CA TYR A 102 -1.01 -9.93 -9.19
C TYR A 102 -1.86 -10.63 -8.12
N GLY A 103 -3.11 -10.97 -8.42
CA GLY A 103 -3.98 -11.73 -7.51
C GLY A 103 -3.39 -13.09 -7.11
N SER A 104 -2.74 -13.79 -8.05
CA SER A 104 -2.09 -15.08 -7.78
C SER A 104 -0.81 -14.97 -6.94
N ARG A 105 -0.20 -13.77 -6.88
CA ARG A 105 1.08 -13.50 -6.22
C ARG A 105 0.90 -12.87 -4.83
N ARG A 106 -0.32 -12.84 -4.28
CA ARG A 106 -0.64 -12.22 -2.98
C ARG A 106 0.11 -12.80 -1.78
N GLY A 107 0.63 -14.03 -1.88
CA GLY A 107 1.48 -14.62 -0.86
C GLY A 107 2.94 -14.14 -0.89
N ASN A 108 3.33 -13.34 -1.90
CA ASN A 108 4.68 -12.82 -2.07
C ASN A 108 4.64 -11.30 -2.00
N ASP A 109 4.98 -10.73 -0.84
CA ASP A 109 4.94 -9.29 -0.62
C ASP A 109 5.90 -8.54 -1.56
N GLU A 110 7.04 -9.11 -1.93
CA GLU A 110 7.99 -8.48 -2.86
C GLU A 110 7.36 -8.21 -4.24
N VAL A 111 6.50 -9.09 -4.73
CA VAL A 111 5.71 -8.84 -5.95
C VAL A 111 4.62 -7.81 -5.68
N MET A 112 3.91 -7.93 -4.55
CA MET A 112 2.77 -7.06 -4.25
C MET A 112 3.17 -5.60 -4.02
N VAL A 113 4.29 -5.33 -3.35
CA VAL A 113 4.81 -3.96 -3.16
C VAL A 113 5.22 -3.33 -4.48
N ARG A 114 5.77 -4.12 -5.42
CA ARG A 114 6.09 -3.70 -6.79
C ARG A 114 4.85 -3.46 -7.64
N GLY A 115 3.76 -4.16 -7.33
CA GLY A 115 2.45 -3.99 -7.95
C GLY A 115 1.63 -2.82 -7.38
N ARG A 116 2.02 -2.28 -6.23
CA ARG A 116 1.30 -1.16 -5.60
C ARG A 116 1.35 0.08 -6.50
N PHE A 117 0.19 0.62 -6.82
CA PHE A 117 0.01 1.71 -7.79
C PHE A 117 0.52 1.40 -9.21
N ALA A 118 0.67 0.12 -9.57
CA ALA A 118 1.08 -0.31 -10.90
C ALA A 118 -0.05 -0.29 -11.94
N ASN A 119 -1.25 0.18 -11.56
CA ASN A 119 -2.39 0.27 -12.46
C ASN A 119 -2.12 1.30 -13.57
N ILE A 120 -2.28 0.88 -14.82
CA ILE A 120 -2.00 1.71 -16.01
C ILE A 120 -2.98 2.88 -16.18
N ARG A 121 -4.09 2.91 -15.43
CA ARG A 121 -5.12 3.96 -15.52
C ARG A 121 -5.03 5.00 -14.42
N ILE A 122 -4.06 4.87 -13.51
CA ILE A 122 -3.90 5.85 -12.43
C ILE A 122 -3.48 7.20 -12.99
N ILE A 123 -4.09 8.28 -12.49
CA ILE A 123 -3.80 9.66 -12.92
C ILE A 123 -3.10 10.36 -11.77
N ASN A 124 -1.84 10.72 -11.96
CA ASN A 124 -1.04 11.40 -10.94
C ASN A 124 -0.89 12.89 -11.28
N LYS A 125 -1.46 13.76 -10.44
CA LYS A 125 -1.40 15.22 -10.57
C LYS A 125 0.04 15.75 -10.51
N LEU A 126 0.97 15.06 -9.83
CA LEU A 126 2.40 15.45 -9.83
C LEU A 126 3.03 15.39 -11.23
N LEU A 127 2.47 14.56 -12.11
CA LEU A 127 2.87 14.45 -13.52
C LEU A 127 1.90 15.19 -14.45
N LYS A 128 1.31 16.30 -13.99
CA LYS A 128 0.39 17.13 -14.78
C LYS A 128 -0.80 16.34 -15.37
N GLY A 129 -1.26 15.31 -14.64
CA GLY A 129 -2.40 14.49 -15.06
C GLY A 129 -2.07 13.38 -16.06
N GLU A 130 -0.78 13.08 -16.28
CA GLU A 130 -0.39 11.91 -17.06
C GLU A 130 -0.98 10.62 -16.46
N VAL A 131 -1.41 9.73 -17.37
CA VAL A 131 -1.98 8.43 -17.05
C VAL A 131 -0.86 7.39 -16.99
N GLY A 132 -0.77 6.65 -15.89
CA GLY A 132 0.12 5.51 -15.74
C GLY A 132 0.79 5.42 -14.36
N PRO A 133 1.49 4.30 -14.09
CA PRO A 133 1.95 3.90 -12.76
C PRO A 133 3.22 4.63 -12.28
N LYS A 134 3.41 5.87 -12.71
CA LYS A 134 4.63 6.65 -12.50
C LYS A 134 4.39 7.84 -11.58
N THR A 135 5.47 8.30 -10.99
CA THR A 135 5.51 9.53 -10.21
C THR A 135 6.81 10.29 -10.48
N ILE A 136 6.92 11.47 -9.88
CA ILE A 136 8.18 12.21 -9.83
C ILE A 136 8.81 12.01 -8.46
N HIS A 137 10.06 11.57 -8.44
CA HIS A 137 10.85 11.52 -7.22
C HIS A 137 11.30 12.96 -6.90
N ILE A 138 10.55 13.64 -6.03
CA ILE A 138 10.71 15.09 -5.78
C ILE A 138 12.17 15.50 -5.51
N PRO A 139 12.98 14.77 -4.71
CA PRO A 139 14.36 15.15 -4.47
C PRO A 139 15.25 15.15 -5.71
N SER A 140 15.12 14.17 -6.62
CA SER A 140 15.95 14.08 -7.84
C SER A 140 15.30 14.71 -9.08
N GLY A 141 13.99 14.93 -9.07
CA GLY A 141 13.21 15.35 -10.23
C GLY A 141 12.99 14.25 -11.27
N GLU A 142 13.47 13.02 -11.02
CA GLU A 142 13.34 11.91 -11.97
C GLU A 142 11.94 11.33 -11.99
N LYS A 143 11.50 10.93 -13.18
CA LYS A 143 10.23 10.24 -13.38
C LYS A 143 10.44 8.72 -13.27
N LEU A 144 9.90 8.13 -12.22
CA LEU A 144 10.10 6.73 -11.87
C LEU A 144 8.76 6.00 -11.75
N TYR A 145 8.77 4.66 -11.71
CA TYR A 145 7.59 3.93 -11.25
C TYR A 145 7.32 4.25 -9.78
N ALA A 146 6.06 4.20 -9.36
CA ALA A 146 5.69 4.50 -7.98
C ALA A 146 6.45 3.63 -6.97
N TYR A 147 6.72 2.36 -7.30
CA TYR A 147 7.56 1.47 -6.50
C TYR A 147 9.01 1.97 -6.37
N ASP A 148 9.64 2.32 -7.50
CA ASP A 148 11.05 2.74 -7.54
C ASP A 148 11.28 4.08 -6.80
N ALA A 149 10.27 4.95 -6.75
CA ALA A 149 10.31 6.21 -6.01
C ALA A 149 9.98 6.08 -4.52
N ALA A 150 9.40 4.96 -4.08
CA ALA A 150 8.86 4.83 -2.74
C ALA A 150 9.90 4.36 -1.72
N MET A 151 9.98 5.05 -0.59
CA MET A 151 10.68 4.58 0.62
C MET A 151 9.73 4.02 1.68
N GLY A 152 8.43 3.98 1.38
CA GLY A 152 7.34 3.64 2.30
C GLY A 152 6.34 4.79 2.45
N VAL A 153 5.09 4.47 2.78
CA VAL A 153 4.04 5.47 3.03
C VAL A 153 3.69 5.42 4.52
N LYS A 154 3.61 6.59 5.16
CA LYS A 154 3.31 6.71 6.60
C LYS A 154 1.92 7.25 6.87
N ALA A 155 1.40 8.09 5.98
CA ALA A 155 0.09 8.69 6.09
C ALA A 155 -0.57 8.84 4.72
N VAL A 156 -1.89 8.96 4.73
CA VAL A 156 -2.69 9.31 3.54
C VAL A 156 -3.56 10.48 3.93
N ILE A 157 -3.53 11.55 3.15
CA ILE A 157 -4.38 12.72 3.32
C ILE A 157 -5.40 12.74 2.19
N ALA A 158 -6.69 12.77 2.52
CA ALA A 158 -7.77 12.77 1.53
C ALA A 158 -8.95 13.64 1.98
N LYS A 159 -9.88 13.97 1.08
CA LYS A 159 -11.13 14.64 1.47
C LYS A 159 -12.04 13.67 2.25
N SER A 160 -12.07 12.41 1.83
CA SER A 160 -12.83 11.33 2.46
C SER A 160 -12.23 9.97 2.14
N PHE A 161 -12.62 8.95 2.91
CA PHE A 161 -12.22 7.56 2.71
C PHE A 161 -13.43 6.65 2.62
N GLU A 162 -13.33 5.61 1.80
CA GLU A 162 -14.21 4.44 1.91
C GLU A 162 -13.92 3.72 3.24
N ARG A 163 -14.98 3.23 3.89
CA ARG A 163 -14.95 2.67 5.25
C ARG A 163 -13.95 1.53 5.41
N ILE A 164 -13.97 0.55 4.51
CA ILE A 164 -13.10 -0.63 4.58
C ILE A 164 -11.66 -0.22 4.30
N HIS A 165 -11.43 0.62 3.29
CA HIS A 165 -10.08 1.11 2.99
C HIS A 165 -9.45 1.85 4.17
N ARG A 166 -10.23 2.72 4.84
CA ARG A 166 -9.78 3.41 6.05
C ARG A 166 -9.34 2.44 7.15
N SER A 167 -10.17 1.44 7.46
CA SER A 167 -9.85 0.45 8.49
C SER A 167 -8.58 -0.33 8.16
N ASN A 168 -8.35 -0.64 6.88
CA ASN A 168 -7.14 -1.34 6.44
C ASN A 168 -5.88 -0.46 6.61
N LEU A 169 -5.97 0.85 6.34
CA LEU A 169 -4.85 1.77 6.57
C LEU A 169 -4.45 1.80 8.05
N VAL A 170 -5.43 1.95 8.95
CA VAL A 170 -5.20 1.94 10.40
C VAL A 170 -4.60 0.60 10.85
N GLY A 171 -5.15 -0.52 10.37
CA GLY A 171 -4.65 -1.86 10.70
C GLY A 171 -3.20 -2.12 10.26
N MET A 172 -2.72 -1.41 9.24
CA MET A 172 -1.34 -1.47 8.76
C MET A 172 -0.44 -0.38 9.38
N GLY A 173 -0.91 0.36 10.38
CA GLY A 173 -0.15 1.40 11.06
C GLY A 173 0.05 2.69 10.26
N MET A 174 -0.74 2.91 9.20
CA MET A 174 -0.77 4.16 8.45
C MET A 174 -1.76 5.15 9.07
N ILE A 175 -1.48 6.44 8.97
CA ILE A 175 -2.34 7.51 9.50
C ILE A 175 -3.28 8.02 8.40
N PRO A 176 -4.59 7.69 8.41
CA PRO A 176 -5.57 8.32 7.53
C PRO A 176 -5.99 9.68 8.09
N LEU A 177 -5.73 10.74 7.32
CA LEU A 177 -6.08 12.11 7.67
C LEU A 177 -7.10 12.66 6.68
N CYS A 178 -8.13 13.31 7.20
CA CYS A 178 -9.09 14.06 6.40
C CYS A 178 -8.80 15.55 6.43
N PHE A 179 -8.94 16.23 5.29
CA PHE A 179 -9.07 17.68 5.27
C PHE A 179 -10.31 18.13 6.09
N LYS A 180 -10.32 19.37 6.56
CA LYS A 180 -11.52 19.94 7.16
C LYS A 180 -12.62 20.12 6.10
N PRO A 181 -13.91 20.19 6.52
CA PRO A 181 -14.99 20.45 5.58
C PRO A 181 -14.74 21.72 4.75
N GLY A 182 -14.77 21.58 3.42
CA GLY A 182 -14.52 22.67 2.48
C GLY A 182 -13.04 22.90 2.12
N GLU A 183 -12.11 22.16 2.72
CA GLU A 183 -10.69 22.21 2.37
C GLU A 183 -10.27 21.05 1.47
N ASP A 184 -9.32 21.32 0.57
CA ASP A 184 -8.59 20.33 -0.19
C ASP A 184 -7.22 20.87 -0.65
N THR A 185 -6.53 20.12 -1.51
CA THR A 185 -5.23 20.53 -2.05
C THR A 185 -5.31 21.86 -2.81
N ASP A 186 -6.39 22.11 -3.53
CA ASP A 186 -6.51 23.25 -4.43
C ASP A 186 -6.87 24.50 -3.61
N SER A 187 -7.81 24.39 -2.67
CA SER A 187 -8.17 25.49 -1.76
C SER A 187 -7.01 25.93 -0.86
N LEU A 188 -6.12 25.00 -0.50
CA LEU A 188 -4.94 25.24 0.33
C LEU A 188 -3.68 25.56 -0.50
N CYS A 189 -3.80 25.59 -1.84
CA CYS A 189 -2.71 25.79 -2.79
C CYS A 189 -1.52 24.84 -2.52
N LEU A 190 -1.80 23.56 -2.21
CA LEU A 190 -0.81 22.51 -2.01
C LEU A 190 -0.45 21.90 -3.36
N THR A 191 0.83 21.92 -3.69
CA THR A 191 1.33 21.38 -4.95
C THR A 191 1.63 19.88 -4.85
N GLY A 192 1.95 19.39 -3.65
CA GLY A 192 2.50 18.08 -3.40
C GLY A 192 4.03 18.05 -3.48
N CYS A 193 4.68 19.16 -3.86
CA CYS A 193 6.14 19.27 -3.88
C CYS A 193 6.72 19.74 -2.53
N GLU A 194 5.87 20.11 -1.58
CA GLU A 194 6.25 20.48 -0.23
C GLU A 194 6.74 19.25 0.56
N GLN A 195 7.50 19.50 1.62
CA GLN A 195 7.72 18.51 2.67
C GLN A 195 6.65 18.68 3.76
N TYR A 196 6.09 17.57 4.24
CA TYR A 196 5.00 17.53 5.19
C TYR A 196 5.45 16.93 6.52
N THR A 197 5.12 17.62 7.61
CA THR A 197 5.35 17.17 8.99
C THR A 197 4.01 17.01 9.70
N ILE A 198 3.70 15.80 10.14
CA ILE A 198 2.48 15.42 10.85
C ILE A 198 2.82 15.32 12.33
N ASN A 199 2.30 16.27 13.11
CA ASN A 199 2.58 16.36 14.54
C ASN A 199 1.61 15.49 15.33
N LEU A 200 2.08 14.32 15.76
CA LEU A 200 1.35 13.46 16.69
C LEU A 200 1.89 13.62 18.12
N PRO A 201 1.01 13.54 19.14
CA PRO A 201 1.44 13.44 20.53
C PRO A 201 2.35 12.23 20.72
N SER A 202 3.41 12.38 21.53
CA SER A 202 4.31 11.29 21.89
C SER A 202 3.72 10.33 22.93
N ASN A 203 2.71 10.80 23.67
CA ASN A 203 2.00 10.02 24.66
C ASN A 203 0.70 9.46 24.07
N ILE A 204 0.56 8.14 24.08
CA ILE A 204 -0.64 7.46 23.57
C ILE A 204 -1.93 7.88 24.29
N ARG A 205 -1.84 8.32 25.56
CA ARG A 205 -3.01 8.78 26.32
C ARG A 205 -3.57 10.12 25.84
N GLU A 206 -2.80 10.85 25.05
CA GLU A 206 -3.20 12.12 24.44
C GLU A 206 -3.83 11.92 23.06
N ILE A 207 -3.79 10.70 22.51
CA ILE A 207 -4.43 10.37 21.24
C ILE A 207 -5.88 10.00 21.48
N CYS A 208 -6.79 10.78 20.90
CA CYS A 208 -8.22 10.54 20.95
C CYS A 208 -8.78 10.23 19.55
N PRO A 209 -9.76 9.32 19.43
CA PRO A 209 -10.51 9.15 18.18
C PRO A 209 -11.12 10.47 17.74
N GLY A 210 -11.05 10.73 16.45
CA GLY A 210 -11.58 11.96 15.88
C GLY A 210 -10.76 13.23 16.15
N GLN A 211 -9.57 13.15 16.75
CA GLN A 211 -8.80 14.34 17.10
C GLN A 211 -8.29 15.10 15.86
N ASP A 212 -8.12 16.40 16.03
CA ASP A 212 -7.40 17.20 15.05
C ASP A 212 -5.89 17.06 15.21
N VAL A 213 -5.21 16.97 14.07
CA VAL A 213 -3.76 16.82 13.95
C VAL A 213 -3.23 17.98 13.11
N ILE A 214 -2.17 18.62 13.60
CA ILE A 214 -1.51 19.70 12.88
C ILE A 214 -0.54 19.09 11.86
N VAL A 215 -0.76 19.43 10.59
CA VAL A 215 0.15 19.12 9.49
C VAL A 215 0.80 20.41 9.02
N SER A 216 2.12 20.50 9.16
CA SER A 216 2.91 21.65 8.73
C SER A 216 3.69 21.33 7.47
N THR A 217 3.97 22.36 6.67
CA THR A 217 4.82 22.24 5.48
C THR A 217 6.09 23.07 5.63
N ASN A 218 7.15 22.70 4.91
CA ASN A 218 8.38 23.50 4.85
C ASN A 218 8.20 24.89 4.21
N THR A 219 7.06 25.15 3.57
CA THR A 219 6.69 26.48 3.04
C THR A 219 6.03 27.39 4.08
N GLY A 220 5.90 26.93 5.33
CA GLY A 220 5.32 27.69 6.44
C GLY A 220 3.79 27.55 6.59
N LYS A 221 3.11 26.86 5.65
CA LYS A 221 1.69 26.54 5.80
C LYS A 221 1.49 25.50 6.90
N SER A 222 0.56 25.75 7.81
CA SER A 222 0.10 24.77 8.80
C SER A 222 -1.41 24.57 8.64
N LEU A 223 -1.82 23.32 8.75
CA LEU A 223 -3.16 22.83 8.42
C LEU A 223 -3.68 21.99 9.57
N LEU A 224 -4.99 22.05 9.81
CA LEU A 224 -5.64 21.13 10.74
C LEU A 224 -6.29 20.01 9.94
N HIS A 225 -5.99 18.77 10.31
CA HIS A 225 -6.58 17.60 9.70
C HIS A 225 -7.33 16.78 10.74
N HIS A 226 -8.49 16.28 10.39
CA HIS A 226 -9.26 15.40 11.25
C HIS A 226 -8.68 13.98 11.11
N SER A 227 -8.09 13.46 12.19
CA SER A 227 -7.76 12.03 12.29
C SER A 227 -8.99 11.25 12.74
N PHE A 228 -9.09 9.97 12.41
CA PHE A 228 -10.24 9.13 12.76
C PHE A 228 -10.06 8.41 14.08
#